data_AF-A0AAP0QTH4-F1
#
_entry.id   AF-A0AAP0QTH4-F1
#
_cell.length_a   1.000
_cell.length_b   1.000
_cell.length_c   1.000
_cell.angle_alpha   90.00
_cell.angle_beta   90.00
_cell.angle_gamma   90.00
#
_symmetry.space_group_name_H-M   'P 1'
#
loop_
_entity.id
_entity.type
_entity.pdbx_description
1 polymer ?
#
loop_
_entity_poly.entity_id
_entity_poly.type
_entity_poly.pdbx_seq_one_letter_code
_entity_poly.pdbx_strand_id
1 'polypeptide(L)'
;MEALISQFTFLSNQACEDKGFDPYAIEDLMKLFEIEAYNSWAAVELEQEREVEEAEITMQKAEDYLDSAMEDAMDEFRMFEEEMVRIEKEEYGGLVETAEKARKMGKFMEKAATFASNKYIEAAMNSASASMKAAFKGVSNRVHPS
;
A
#
# COMPACT_ATOMS: atom_id res chain seq x y z
N MET A 1 -48.36 -27.23 16.86
CA MET A 1 -47.78 -28.52 17.32
C MET A 1 -48.10 -28.86 18.78
N GLU A 2 -47.71 -28.05 19.78
CA GLU A 2 -47.87 -28.37 21.22
C GLU A 2 -49.31 -28.74 21.65
N ALA A 3 -50.31 -28.02 21.14
CA ALA A 3 -51.71 -28.32 21.43
C ALA A 3 -52.13 -29.72 20.91
N LEU A 4 -51.60 -30.15 19.77
CA LEU A 4 -51.86 -31.48 19.20
C LEU A 4 -51.19 -32.57 20.04
N ILE A 5 -49.96 -32.34 20.53
CA ILE A 5 -49.24 -33.28 21.41
C ILE A 5 -50.00 -33.45 22.74
N SER A 6 -50.50 -32.36 23.30
CA SER A 6 -51.32 -32.37 24.51
C SER A 6 -52.61 -33.17 24.32
N GLN A 7 -53.34 -32.94 23.22
CA GLN A 7 -54.54 -33.72 22.89
C GLN A 7 -54.23 -35.20 22.63
N PHE A 8 -53.12 -35.50 21.97
CA PHE A 8 -52.72 -36.88 21.70
C PHE A 8 -52.44 -37.63 23.00
N THR A 9 -51.76 -36.98 23.94
CA THR A 9 -51.49 -37.52 25.27
C THR A 9 -52.79 -37.77 26.03
N PHE A 10 -53.72 -36.82 25.98
CA PHE A 10 -55.03 -36.97 26.61
C PHE A 10 -55.83 -38.16 26.04
N LEU A 11 -55.97 -38.25 24.71
CA LEU A 11 -56.70 -39.34 24.05
C LEU A 11 -56.03 -40.70 24.27
N SER A 12 -54.69 -40.75 24.28
CA SER A 12 -53.94 -41.98 24.54
C SER A 12 -54.15 -42.51 25.97
N ASN A 13 -54.19 -41.61 26.96
CA ASN A 13 -54.50 -41.98 28.34
C ASN A 13 -55.95 -42.47 28.45
N GLN A 14 -56.90 -41.78 27.82
CA GLN A 14 -58.30 -42.19 27.81
C GLN A 14 -58.49 -43.57 27.18
N ALA A 15 -57.81 -43.88 26.08
CA ALA A 15 -57.87 -45.19 25.43
C ALA A 15 -57.41 -46.36 26.32
N CYS A 16 -56.56 -46.09 27.32
CA CYS A 16 -56.10 -47.09 28.28
C CYS A 16 -57.09 -47.35 29.42
N GLU A 17 -57.89 -46.35 29.78
CA GLU A 17 -58.74 -46.37 30.98
C GLU A 17 -60.23 -46.58 30.65
N ASP A 18 -60.69 -46.12 29.49
CA ASP A 18 -62.10 -46.12 29.07
C ASP A 18 -62.40 -47.20 28.01
N LYS A 19 -63.25 -48.18 28.38
CA LYS A 19 -63.70 -49.25 27.46
C LYS A 19 -64.68 -48.78 26.39
N GLY A 20 -65.29 -47.60 26.55
CA GLY A 20 -66.18 -46.97 25.57
C GLY A 20 -65.47 -45.99 24.63
N PHE A 21 -64.13 -45.93 24.69
CA PHE A 21 -63.32 -45.03 23.89
C PHE A 21 -63.58 -45.17 22.38
N ASP A 22 -63.65 -44.04 21.68
CA ASP A 22 -63.79 -43.98 20.23
C ASP A 22 -62.41 -43.95 19.55
N PRO A 23 -61.98 -45.03 18.87
CA PRO A 23 -60.67 -45.07 18.20
C PRO A 23 -60.52 -44.06 17.07
N TYR A 24 -61.63 -43.63 16.45
CA TYR A 24 -61.60 -42.69 15.33
C TYR A 24 -61.13 -41.28 15.76
N ALA A 25 -61.28 -40.93 17.04
CA ALA A 25 -60.81 -39.65 17.57
C ALA A 25 -59.28 -39.49 17.48
N ILE A 26 -58.52 -40.59 17.63
CA ILE A 26 -57.06 -40.55 17.42
C ILE A 26 -56.75 -40.41 15.94
N GLU A 27 -57.46 -41.12 15.05
CA GLU A 27 -57.23 -41.02 13.62
C GLU A 27 -57.48 -39.60 13.08
N ASP A 28 -58.55 -38.94 13.52
CA ASP A 28 -58.84 -37.57 13.15
C ASP A 28 -57.80 -36.59 13.71
N LEU A 29 -57.29 -36.83 14.92
CA LEU A 29 -56.16 -36.06 15.45
C LEU A 29 -54.88 -36.28 14.64
N MET A 30 -54.61 -37.50 14.17
CA MET A 30 -53.43 -37.79 13.33
C MET A 30 -53.48 -37.05 11.99
N LYS A 31 -54.66 -36.86 11.39
CA LYS A 31 -54.82 -36.02 10.18
C LYS A 31 -54.44 -34.57 10.47
N LEU A 32 -54.76 -34.04 11.65
CA LEU A 32 -54.35 -32.68 12.05
C LEU A 32 -52.83 -32.58 12.24
N PHE A 33 -52.18 -33.62 12.79
CA PHE A 33 -50.71 -33.67 12.86
C PHE A 33 -50.05 -33.64 11.50
N GLU A 34 -50.58 -34.39 10.55
CA GLU A 34 -50.05 -34.42 9.19
C GLU A 34 -50.13 -33.02 8.53
N ILE A 35 -51.29 -32.36 8.64
CA ILE A 35 -51.49 -31.00 8.12
C ILE A 35 -50.54 -30.00 8.80
N GLU A 36 -50.46 -30.04 10.13
CA GLU A 36 -49.57 -29.15 10.89
C GLU A 36 -48.09 -29.38 10.55
N ALA A 37 -47.68 -30.62 10.35
CA ALA A 37 -46.31 -30.96 9.97
C ALA A 37 -45.97 -30.43 8.58
N TYR A 38 -46.86 -30.62 7.58
CA TYR A 38 -46.66 -30.06 6.25
C TYR A 38 -46.63 -28.53 6.27
N ASN A 39 -47.54 -27.89 6.99
CA ASN A 39 -47.56 -26.43 7.11
C ASN A 39 -46.28 -25.90 7.77
N SER A 40 -45.81 -26.57 8.82
CA SER A 40 -44.58 -26.20 9.52
C SER A 40 -43.36 -26.36 8.61
N TRP A 41 -43.29 -27.45 7.85
CA TRP A 41 -42.20 -27.69 6.91
C TRP A 41 -42.20 -26.65 5.78
N ALA A 42 -43.36 -26.38 5.17
CA ALA A 42 -43.50 -25.37 4.12
C ALA A 42 -43.15 -23.96 4.62
N ALA A 43 -43.50 -23.62 5.86
CA ALA A 43 -43.14 -22.35 6.47
C ALA A 43 -41.62 -22.21 6.65
N VAL A 44 -40.95 -23.28 7.12
CA VAL A 44 -39.49 -23.31 7.28
C VAL A 44 -38.78 -23.23 5.93
N GLU A 45 -39.26 -23.96 4.92
CA GLU A 45 -38.68 -23.93 3.58
C GLU A 45 -38.77 -22.51 2.97
N LEU A 46 -39.92 -21.85 3.10
CA LEU A 46 -40.10 -20.48 2.62
C LEU A 46 -39.24 -19.46 3.39
N GLU A 47 -39.10 -19.60 4.71
CA GLU A 47 -38.21 -18.76 5.50
C GLU A 47 -36.75 -18.95 5.08
N GLN A 48 -36.34 -20.20 4.86
CA GLN A 48 -34.99 -20.54 4.43
C GLN A 48 -34.67 -20.02 3.02
N GLU A 49 -35.61 -20.13 2.07
CA GLU A 49 -35.46 -19.54 0.74
C GLU A 49 -35.25 -18.02 0.81
N ARG A 50 -36.05 -17.33 1.64
CA ARG A 50 -35.90 -15.89 1.85
C ARG A 50 -34.55 -15.54 2.49
N GLU A 51 -34.12 -16.28 3.50
CA GLU A 51 -32.82 -16.05 4.15
C GLU A 51 -31.66 -16.23 3.16
N VAL A 52 -31.73 -17.24 2.28
CA VAL A 52 -30.74 -17.46 1.23
C VAL A 52 -30.73 -16.30 0.24
N GLU A 53 -31.89 -15.85 -0.24
CA GLU A 53 -31.99 -14.71 -1.16
C GLU A 53 -31.42 -13.42 -0.53
N GLU A 54 -31.75 -13.14 0.73
CA GLU A 54 -31.21 -11.98 1.46
C GLU A 54 -29.69 -12.07 1.66
N ALA A 55 -29.18 -13.28 1.94
CA ALA A 55 -27.75 -13.53 2.06
C ALA A 55 -27.01 -13.34 0.74
N GLU A 56 -27.55 -13.85 -0.37
CA GLU A 56 -26.98 -13.69 -1.72
C GLU A 56 -26.94 -12.22 -2.13
N ILE A 57 -28.04 -11.48 -1.93
CA ILE A 57 -28.08 -10.03 -2.21
C ILE A 57 -27.03 -9.27 -1.38
N THR A 58 -26.86 -9.65 -0.11
CA THR A 58 -25.90 -9.01 0.78
C THR A 58 -24.46 -9.33 0.36
N MET A 59 -24.19 -10.57 -0.04
CA MET A 59 -22.91 -11.01 -0.56
C MET A 59 -22.56 -10.24 -1.84
N GLN A 60 -23.50 -10.15 -2.80
CA GLN A 60 -23.27 -9.42 -4.05
C GLN A 60 -22.95 -7.94 -3.79
N LYS A 61 -23.70 -7.28 -2.89
CA LYS A 61 -23.42 -5.88 -2.53
C LYS A 61 -22.03 -5.71 -1.89
N ALA A 62 -21.59 -6.67 -1.09
CA ALA A 62 -20.27 -6.65 -0.49
C ALA A 62 -19.17 -6.85 -1.55
N GLU A 63 -19.38 -7.77 -2.49
CA GLU A 63 -18.48 -7.98 -3.64
C GLU A 63 -18.37 -6.72 -4.50
N ASP A 64 -19.50 -6.14 -4.91
CA ASP A 64 -19.53 -4.91 -5.72
C ASP A 64 -18.79 -3.74 -5.02
N TYR A 65 -18.96 -3.62 -3.70
CA TYR A 65 -18.24 -2.62 -2.91
C TYR A 65 -16.74 -2.88 -2.86
N LEU A 66 -16.33 -4.14 -2.64
CA LEU A 66 -14.92 -4.51 -2.59
C LEU A 66 -14.23 -4.31 -3.94
N ASP A 67 -14.89 -4.66 -5.04
CA ASP A 67 -14.39 -4.43 -6.39
C ASP A 67 -14.20 -2.94 -6.66
N SER A 68 -15.20 -2.10 -6.30
CA SER A 68 -15.08 -0.66 -6.45
C SER A 68 -13.95 -0.08 -5.60
N ALA A 69 -13.83 -0.49 -4.33
CA ALA A 69 -12.75 -0.02 -3.45
C ALA A 69 -11.37 -0.47 -3.93
N MET A 70 -11.27 -1.66 -4.54
CA MET A 70 -10.04 -2.17 -5.10
C MET A 70 -9.64 -1.41 -6.38
N GLU A 71 -10.60 -1.12 -7.27
CA GLU A 71 -10.36 -0.30 -8.46
C GLU A 71 -9.87 1.10 -8.09
N ASP A 72 -10.54 1.77 -7.14
CA ASP A 72 -10.13 3.06 -6.62
C ASP A 72 -8.69 3.02 -6.05
N ALA A 73 -8.38 2.01 -5.23
CA ALA A 73 -7.05 1.85 -4.67
C ALA A 73 -5.98 1.60 -5.75
N MET A 74 -6.27 0.79 -6.77
CA MET A 74 -5.34 0.54 -7.87
C MET A 74 -5.08 1.80 -8.70
N ASP A 75 -6.09 2.64 -8.91
CA ASP A 75 -5.93 3.90 -9.61
C ASP A 75 -5.14 4.92 -8.79
N GLU A 76 -5.35 4.99 -7.47
CA GLU A 76 -4.50 5.77 -6.57
C GLU A 76 -3.04 5.32 -6.61
N PHE A 77 -2.78 4.00 -6.58
CA PHE A 77 -1.42 3.46 -6.70
C PHE A 77 -0.77 3.83 -8.03
N ARG A 78 -1.53 3.76 -9.14
CA ARG A 78 -1.02 4.14 -10.45
C ARG A 78 -0.63 5.61 -10.50
N MET A 79 -1.50 6.50 -10.00
CA MET A 79 -1.21 7.93 -9.91
C MET A 79 0.00 8.21 -9.02
N PHE A 80 0.13 7.50 -7.90
CA PHE A 80 1.28 7.61 -7.01
C PHE A 80 2.58 7.21 -7.70
N GLU A 81 2.60 6.10 -8.45
CA GLU A 81 3.78 5.65 -9.19
C GLU A 81 4.19 6.66 -10.27
N GLU A 82 3.22 7.18 -11.04
CA GLU A 82 3.47 8.20 -12.07
C GLU A 82 4.06 9.48 -11.46
N GLU A 83 3.51 9.92 -10.32
CA GLU A 83 4.01 11.08 -9.60
C GLU A 83 5.42 10.85 -9.05
N MET A 84 5.68 9.66 -8.49
CA MET A 84 6.99 9.29 -7.97
C MET A 84 8.05 9.32 -9.09
N VAL A 85 7.75 8.76 -10.26
CA VAL A 85 8.65 8.78 -11.42
C VAL A 85 8.89 10.22 -11.90
N ARG A 86 7.87 11.08 -11.87
CA ARG A 86 8.03 12.50 -12.23
C ARG A 86 8.99 13.21 -11.28
N ILE A 87 8.77 13.06 -9.98
CA ILE A 87 9.61 13.66 -8.94
C ILE A 87 11.04 13.14 -9.04
N GLU A 88 11.22 11.82 -9.19
CA GLU A 88 12.55 11.21 -9.33
C GLU A 88 13.32 11.82 -10.51
N LYS A 89 12.65 12.00 -11.65
CA LYS A 89 13.27 12.59 -12.84
C LYS A 89 13.65 14.05 -12.63
N GLU A 90 12.81 14.82 -11.94
CA GLU A 90 13.08 16.22 -11.62
C GLU A 90 14.26 16.36 -10.65
N GLU A 91 14.25 15.58 -9.56
CA GLU A 91 15.31 15.54 -8.55
C GLU A 91 16.64 15.10 -9.18
N TYR A 92 16.63 14.03 -9.97
CA TYR A 92 17.82 13.56 -10.69
C TYR A 92 18.35 14.63 -11.65
N GLY A 93 17.48 15.28 -12.41
CA GLY A 93 17.84 16.38 -13.32
C GLY A 93 18.51 17.54 -12.58
N GLY A 94 17.93 17.98 -11.46
CA GLY A 94 18.47 19.04 -10.62
C GLY A 94 19.82 18.68 -10.00
N LEU A 95 20.00 17.42 -9.57
CA LEU A 95 21.26 16.92 -9.04
C LEU A 95 22.36 16.92 -10.10
N VAL A 96 22.06 16.44 -11.31
CA VAL A 96 23.00 16.44 -12.44
C VAL A 96 23.40 17.87 -12.80
N GLU A 97 22.44 18.80 -12.90
CA GLU A 97 22.72 20.20 -13.21
C GLU A 97 23.63 20.84 -12.14
N THR A 98 23.34 20.58 -10.86
CA THR A 98 24.13 21.07 -9.73
C THR A 98 25.55 20.51 -9.77
N ALA A 99 25.70 19.20 -10.02
CA ALA A 99 27.00 18.55 -10.15
C ALA A 99 27.80 19.11 -11.34
N GLU A 100 27.15 19.39 -12.47
CA GLU A 100 27.80 20.01 -13.62
C GLU A 100 28.27 21.43 -13.32
N LYS A 101 27.45 22.25 -12.65
CA LYS A 101 27.83 23.60 -12.22
C LYS A 101 29.04 23.55 -11.28
N ALA A 102 29.02 22.66 -10.29
CA ALA A 102 30.14 22.46 -9.37
C ALA A 102 31.41 22.02 -10.12
N ARG A 103 31.30 21.10 -11.08
CA ARG A 103 32.43 20.65 -11.90
C ARG A 103 33.01 21.77 -12.76
N LYS A 104 32.16 22.58 -13.40
CA LYS A 104 32.58 23.74 -14.20
C LYS A 104 33.31 24.77 -13.33
N MET A 105 32.76 25.06 -12.14
CA MET A 105 33.39 25.95 -11.16
C MET A 105 34.75 25.42 -10.70
N GLY A 106 34.85 24.14 -10.34
CA GLY A 106 36.09 23.51 -9.94
C GLY A 106 37.19 23.64 -10.99
N LYS A 107 36.87 23.35 -12.26
CA LYS A 107 37.81 23.53 -13.39
C LYS A 107 38.25 24.98 -13.58
N PHE A 108 37.33 25.94 -13.36
CA PHE A 108 37.67 27.35 -13.46
C PHE A 108 38.63 27.79 -12.34
N MET A 109 38.34 27.38 -11.09
CA MET A 109 39.19 27.65 -9.94
C MET A 109 40.58 27.01 -10.11
N GLU A 110 40.65 25.77 -10.60
CA GLU A 110 41.90 25.07 -10.91
C GLU A 110 42.77 25.86 -11.91
N LYS A 111 42.17 26.36 -13.00
CA LYS A 111 42.88 27.21 -13.98
C LYS A 111 43.37 28.51 -13.36
N ALA A 112 42.54 29.17 -12.57
CA ALA A 112 42.89 30.42 -11.90
C ALA A 112 44.05 30.22 -10.91
N ALA A 113 43.99 29.16 -10.10
CA ALA A 113 45.04 28.79 -9.16
C ALA A 113 46.35 28.44 -9.89
N THR A 114 46.28 27.70 -10.99
CA THR A 114 47.45 27.35 -11.81
C THR A 114 48.10 28.60 -12.41
N PHE A 115 47.30 29.53 -12.94
CA PHE A 115 47.81 30.79 -13.46
C PHE A 115 48.50 31.65 -12.39
N ALA A 116 47.86 31.77 -11.21
CA ALA A 116 48.44 32.50 -10.08
C ALA A 116 49.76 31.84 -9.62
N SER A 117 49.76 30.51 -9.48
CA SER A 117 50.96 29.73 -9.12
C SER A 117 52.11 29.96 -10.12
N ASN A 118 51.84 29.87 -11.43
CA ASN A 118 52.84 30.13 -12.46
C ASN A 118 53.41 31.55 -12.36
N LYS A 119 52.57 32.57 -12.11
CA LYS A 119 53.06 33.94 -11.89
C LYS A 119 53.94 34.07 -10.65
N TYR A 120 53.58 33.40 -9.54
CA TYR A 120 54.42 33.39 -8.35
C TYR A 120 55.77 32.73 -8.60
N ILE A 121 55.78 31.59 -9.29
CA ILE A 121 57.01 30.89 -9.69
C ILE A 121 57.86 31.78 -10.59
N GLU A 122 57.27 32.42 -11.60
CA GLU A 122 57.97 33.33 -12.50
C GLU A 122 58.59 34.52 -11.77
N ALA A 123 57.84 35.14 -10.85
CA ALA A 123 58.35 36.23 -10.02
C ALA A 123 59.52 35.78 -9.13
N ALA A 124 59.43 34.60 -8.51
CA ALA A 124 60.50 34.02 -7.72
C ALA A 124 61.75 33.72 -8.56
N MET A 125 61.59 33.16 -9.77
CA MET A 125 62.69 32.89 -10.71
C MET A 125 63.36 34.17 -11.18
N ASN A 126 62.58 35.20 -11.53
CA ASN A 126 63.11 36.50 -11.92
C ASN A 126 63.88 37.17 -10.78
N SER A 127 63.37 37.09 -9.56
CA SER A 127 64.05 37.58 -8.36
C SER A 127 65.38 36.84 -8.13
N ALA A 128 65.37 35.50 -8.17
CA ALA A 128 66.57 34.69 -8.02
C ALA A 128 67.62 35.00 -9.12
N SER A 129 67.20 35.15 -10.37
CA SER A 129 68.07 35.55 -11.49
C SER A 129 68.69 36.93 -11.28
N ALA A 130 67.90 37.91 -10.82
CA ALA A 130 68.40 39.23 -10.47
C ALA A 130 69.42 39.17 -9.31
N SER A 131 69.14 38.38 -8.27
CA SER A 131 70.06 38.14 -7.16
C SER A 131 71.36 37.48 -7.63
N MET A 132 71.30 36.48 -8.52
CA MET A 132 72.49 35.84 -9.09
C MET A 132 73.30 36.81 -9.95
N LYS A 133 72.66 37.62 -10.81
CA LYS A 133 73.34 38.66 -11.60
C LYS A 133 74.02 39.68 -10.69
N ALA A 134 73.35 40.12 -9.63
CA ALA A 134 73.92 41.04 -8.66
C ALA A 134 75.13 40.43 -7.93
N ALA A 135 75.04 39.17 -7.51
CA ALA A 135 76.15 38.44 -6.90
C ALA A 135 77.35 38.29 -7.86
N PHE A 136 77.10 37.91 -9.13
CA PHE A 136 78.14 37.79 -10.15
C PHE A 136 78.83 39.13 -10.45
N LYS A 137 78.06 40.22 -10.57
CA LYS A 137 78.61 41.58 -10.74
C LYS A 137 79.41 42.03 -9.51
N GLY A 138 79.00 41.63 -8.31
CA GLY A 138 79.75 41.84 -7.07
C GLY A 138 81.05 41.04 -6.97
N VAL A 139 81.14 39.88 -7.63
CA VAL A 139 82.38 39.09 -7.75
C VAL A 139 83.32 39.69 -8.81
N SER A 140 82.80 40.21 -9.92
CA SER A 140 83.59 40.88 -10.97
C SER A 140 84.31 42.15 -10.51
N ASN A 141 83.83 42.81 -9.45
CA ASN A 141 84.48 43.99 -8.86
C ASN A 141 85.54 43.65 -7.79
N ARG A 142 85.85 42.37 -7.55
CA ARG A 142 86.88 41.92 -6.59
C ARG A 142 88.16 41.40 -7.26
N VAL A 143 88.60 42.00 -8.38
CA VAL A 143 89.98 41.83 -8.85
C VAL A 143 90.69 43.18 -8.70
N HIS A 144 91.41 43.35 -7.59
CA HIS A 144 92.33 44.49 -7.40
C HIS A 144 93.70 44.08 -7.95
N PRO A 145 94.34 44.83 -8.87
CA PRO A 145 95.76 44.65 -9.16
C PRO A 145 96.60 45.21 -8.01
N SER A 146 97.69 44.50 -7.71
CA SER A 146 98.67 44.78 -6.64
C SER A 146 99.41 46.10 -6.83
#